data_AF-S9QR87-F1
#
_entry.id   AF-S9QR87-F1
#
_cell.length_a   1.000
_cell.length_b   1.000
_cell.length_c   1.000
_cell.angle_alpha   90.00
_cell.angle_beta   90.00
_cell.angle_gamma   90.00
#
_symmetry.space_group_name_H-M   'P 1'
#
loop_
_entity.id
_entity.type
_entity.pdbx_description
1 polymer ?
#
loop_
_entity_poly.entity_id
_entity_poly.type
_entity_poly.pdbx_seq_one_letter_code
_entity_poly.pdbx_strand_id
1 'polypeptide(L)'
;MSLDKIGGPDVNQLLGTLGEGEYGLFVCLGAFSLAATDLERNRPKLRLVDGEGFVEMLLANYPKLSPRYRSLIPLKNIYVPDIGRA
;
A
#
# COMPACT_ATOMS: atom_id res chain seq x y z
N MET A 1 17.73 2.86 7.23
CA MET A 1 17.01 1.78 7.93
C MET A 1 16.52 0.83 6.85
N SER A 2 17.25 -0.26 6.60
CA SER A 2 16.83 -1.23 5.58
C SER A 2 15.71 -2.04 6.21
N LEU A 3 14.45 -1.68 5.94
CA LEU A 3 13.35 -2.60 6.21
C LEU A 3 13.60 -3.85 5.37
N ASP A 4 13.54 -5.02 6.00
CA ASP A 4 13.65 -6.29 5.31
C ASP A 4 12.66 -6.31 4.14
N LYS A 5 13.19 -6.49 2.93
CA LYS A 5 12.38 -6.44 1.72
C LYS A 5 11.64 -7.76 1.56
N ILE A 6 10.34 -7.69 1.32
CA ILE A 6 9.54 -8.90 1.06
C ILE A 6 9.97 -9.53 -0.27
N GLY A 7 10.27 -10.82 -0.22
CA GLY A 7 10.87 -11.58 -1.30
C GLY A 7 9.84 -12.13 -2.29
N GLY A 8 10.32 -12.56 -3.46
CA GLY A 8 9.52 -13.35 -4.39
C GLY A 8 8.90 -14.64 -3.79
N PRO A 9 9.55 -15.37 -2.87
CA PRO A 9 8.96 -16.58 -2.27
C PRO A 9 7.66 -16.32 -1.51
N ASP A 10 7.61 -15.28 -0.67
CA ASP A 10 6.43 -14.92 0.12
C ASP A 10 5.24 -14.56 -0.78
N VAL A 11 5.53 -13.81 -1.85
CA VAL A 11 4.53 -13.41 -2.86
C VAL A 11 4.03 -14.62 -3.65
N ASN A 12 4.93 -15.54 -4.02
CA ASN A 12 4.56 -16.79 -4.70
C ASN A 12 3.70 -17.70 -3.83
N GLN A 13 3.94 -17.74 -2.52
CA GLN A 13 3.13 -18.51 -1.59
C GLN A 13 1.67 -18.03 -1.60
N LEU A 14 1.44 -16.71 -1.57
CA LEU A 14 0.09 -16.14 -1.72
C LEU A 14 -0.50 -16.45 -3.10
N LEU A 15 0.27 -16.29 -4.18
CA LEU A 15 -0.19 -16.60 -5.53
C LEU A 15 -0.65 -18.05 -5.69
N GLY A 16 0.03 -18.98 -5.01
CA GLY A 16 -0.27 -20.40 -5.01
C GLY A 16 -1.60 -20.75 -4.35
N THR A 17 -2.14 -19.88 -3.48
CA THR A 17 -3.45 -20.09 -2.86
C THR A 17 -4.61 -19.54 -3.68
N LEU A 18 -4.36 -18.76 -4.74
CA LEU A 18 -5.41 -18.12 -5.54
C LEU A 18 -5.98 -19.08 -6.59
N GLY A 19 -7.29 -19.34 -6.50
CA GLY A 19 -8.08 -20.07 -7.48
C GLY A 19 -8.31 -19.32 -8.79
N GLU A 20 -9.16 -19.90 -9.64
CA GLU A 20 -9.60 -19.25 -10.89
C GLU A 20 -10.53 -18.06 -10.59
N GLY A 21 -10.25 -16.92 -11.21
CA GLY A 21 -11.03 -15.68 -11.02
C GLY A 21 -10.72 -14.91 -9.72
N GLU A 22 -9.87 -15.45 -8.84
CA GLU A 22 -9.48 -14.77 -7.60
C GLU A 22 -8.32 -13.79 -7.82
N TYR A 23 -8.38 -12.68 -7.07
CA TYR A 23 -7.34 -11.65 -7.05
C TYR A 23 -6.65 -11.61 -5.69
N GLY A 24 -5.32 -11.53 -5.71
CA GLY A 24 -4.50 -11.39 -4.52
C GLY A 24 -4.07 -9.95 -4.31
N LEU A 25 -4.19 -9.48 -3.07
CA LEU A 25 -3.61 -8.23 -2.60
C LEU A 25 -2.61 -8.54 -1.49
N PHE A 26 -1.34 -8.21 -1.70
CA PHE A 26 -0.31 -8.30 -0.67
C PHE A 26 -0.01 -6.91 -0.14
N VAL A 27 -0.18 -6.70 1.17
CA VAL A 27 0.12 -5.42 1.82
C VAL A 27 1.33 -5.60 2.75
N CYS A 28 2.33 -4.73 2.66
CA CYS A 28 3.41 -4.66 3.64
C CYS A 28 3.70 -3.20 4.03
N LEU A 29 4.30 -3.00 5.23
CA LEU A 29 4.75 -1.68 5.68
C LEU A 29 6.17 -1.35 5.21
N GLY A 30 6.89 -2.34 4.67
CA GLY A 30 8.23 -2.20 4.11
C GLY A 30 8.19 -2.01 2.60
N ALA A 31 9.24 -2.48 1.95
CA ALA A 31 9.35 -2.47 0.49
C ALA A 31 9.40 -3.91 -0.05
N PHE A 32 9.08 -4.05 -1.33
CA PHE A 32 9.25 -5.32 -2.04
C PHE A 32 10.62 -5.42 -2.70
N SER A 33 11.10 -6.66 -2.86
CA SER A 33 12.24 -6.95 -3.73
C SER A 33 11.88 -6.78 -5.21
N LEU A 34 12.88 -6.56 -6.07
CA LEU A 34 12.67 -6.49 -7.52
C LEU A 34 11.98 -7.75 -8.06
N ALA A 35 12.37 -8.93 -7.57
CA ALA A 35 11.76 -10.19 -7.96
C ALA A 35 10.25 -10.24 -7.62
N ALA A 36 9.83 -9.67 -6.49
CA ALA A 36 8.41 -9.57 -6.13
C ALA A 36 7.66 -8.59 -7.05
N THR A 37 8.25 -7.44 -7.36
CA THR A 37 7.68 -6.47 -8.32
C THR A 37 7.56 -7.06 -9.72
N ASP A 38 8.52 -7.88 -10.15
CA ASP A 38 8.46 -8.57 -11.44
C ASP A 38 7.33 -9.62 -11.46
N LEU A 39 7.07 -10.33 -10.36
CA LEU A 39 5.94 -11.26 -10.26
C LEU A 39 4.60 -10.55 -10.44
N GLU A 40 4.43 -9.40 -9.80
CA GLU A 40 3.24 -8.57 -9.96
C GLU A 40 3.02 -8.15 -11.42
N ARG A 41 4.07 -7.64 -12.08
CA ARG A 41 3.98 -7.21 -13.49
C ARG A 41 3.57 -8.35 -14.42
N ASN A 42 4.01 -9.57 -14.13
CA ASN A 42 3.75 -10.75 -14.95
C ASN A 42 2.44 -11.48 -14.60
N ARG A 43 1.81 -11.16 -13.46
CA ARG A 43 0.62 -11.86 -12.97
C ARG A 43 -0.49 -10.84 -12.69
N PRO A 44 -1.40 -10.58 -13.66
CA PRO A 44 -2.41 -9.52 -13.54
C PRO A 44 -3.41 -9.74 -12.41
N LYS A 45 -3.50 -10.96 -11.85
CA LYS A 45 -4.32 -11.28 -10.68
C LYS A 45 -3.69 -10.88 -9.34
N LEU A 46 -2.51 -10.29 -9.33
CA LEU A 46 -1.79 -9.89 -8.12
C LEU A 46 -1.57 -8.38 -8.08
N ARG A 47 -1.80 -7.80 -6.91
CA ARG A 47 -1.38 -6.44 -6.58
C ARG A 47 -0.58 -6.43 -5.28
N LEU A 48 0.49 -5.66 -5.27
CA LEU A 48 1.35 -5.37 -4.15
C LEU A 48 1.11 -3.91 -3.73
N VAL A 49 0.99 -3.71 -2.43
CA VAL A 49 0.90 -2.40 -1.77
C VAL A 49 2.00 -2.36 -0.73
N ASP A 50 3.00 -1.52 -0.97
CA ASP A 50 4.11 -1.30 -0.06
C ASP A 50 3.76 -0.23 0.99
N GLY A 51 4.71 0.10 1.86
CA GLY A 51 4.47 1.05 2.94
C GLY A 51 4.05 2.44 2.43
N GLU A 52 4.67 2.90 1.34
CA GLU A 52 4.34 4.20 0.74
C GLU A 52 2.94 4.18 0.13
N GLY A 53 2.63 3.18 -0.70
CA GLY A 53 1.30 3.01 -1.27
C GLY A 53 0.21 2.83 -0.22
N PHE A 54 0.51 2.14 0.89
CA PHE A 54 -0.42 2.01 2.01
C PHE A 54 -0.70 3.37 2.67
N VAL A 55 0.33 4.18 2.91
CA VAL A 55 0.19 5.52 3.49
C VAL A 55 -0.59 6.44 2.56
N GLU A 56 -0.34 6.40 1.25
CA GLU A 56 -1.11 7.18 0.27
C GLU A 56 -2.60 6.81 0.29
N MET A 57 -2.92 5.50 0.26
CA MET A 57 -4.28 5.01 0.36
C MET A 57 -4.95 5.43 1.66
N LEU A 58 -4.21 5.36 2.77
CA LEU A 58 -4.69 5.78 4.08
C LEU A 58 -5.03 7.27 4.08
N LEU A 59 -4.13 8.14 3.58
CA LEU A 59 -4.34 9.58 3.53
C LEU A 59 -5.52 9.95 2.62
N ALA A 60 -5.59 9.35 1.43
CA ALA A 60 -6.68 9.59 0.47
C ALA A 60 -8.06 9.21 1.03
N ASN A 61 -8.11 8.21 1.92
CA ASN A 61 -9.35 7.75 2.54
C ASN A 61 -9.52 8.18 4.00
N TYR A 62 -8.58 8.94 4.56
CA TYR A 62 -8.57 9.34 5.95
C TYR A 62 -9.87 10.00 6.42
N PRO A 63 -10.50 10.91 5.64
CA PRO A 63 -11.79 11.51 6.03
C PRO A 63 -12.94 10.51 6.15
N LYS A 64 -12.88 9.38 5.43
CA LYS A 64 -13.90 8.32 5.41
C LYS A 64 -13.71 7.30 6.53
N LEU A 65 -12.57 7.32 7.23
CA LEU A 65 -12.30 6.39 8.32
C LEU A 65 -13.22 6.67 9.52
N SER A 66 -13.61 5.59 10.20
CA SER A 66 -14.41 5.70 11.42
C SER A 66 -13.65 6.51 12.49
N PRO A 67 -14.36 7.17 13.42
CA PRO A 67 -13.72 7.96 14.48
C PRO A 67 -12.67 7.19 15.28
N ARG A 68 -12.90 5.89 15.52
CA ARG A 68 -11.96 4.99 16.22
C ARG A 68 -10.60 4.89 15.53
N TYR A 69 -10.57 4.82 14.20
CA TYR A 69 -9.30 4.75 13.46
C TYR A 69 -8.64 6.12 13.35
N ARG A 70 -9.42 7.19 13.21
CA ARG A 70 -8.89 8.57 13.22
C ARG A 70 -8.28 8.96 14.57
N SER A 71 -8.77 8.42 15.69
CA SER A 71 -8.16 8.64 17.00
C SER A 71 -6.82 7.92 17.20
N LEU A 72 -6.58 6.81 16.49
CA LEU A 72 -5.31 6.09 16.55
C LEU A 72 -4.21 6.82 15.77
N ILE A 73 -4.57 7.49 14.68
CA ILE A 73 -3.64 8.23 13.82
C ILE A 73 -4.20 9.65 13.64
N PRO A 74 -4.05 10.55 14.63
CA PRO A 74 -4.61 11.90 14.54
C PRO A 74 -3.79 12.75 13.54
N LEU A 75 -4.39 13.10 12.41
CA LEU A 75 -3.79 13.98 11.40
C LEU A 75 -4.23 15.43 11.60
N LYS A 76 -3.32 16.37 11.31
CA LYS A 76 -3.60 17.80 11.29
C LYS A 76 -3.64 18.28 9.85
N ASN A 77 -4.74 18.90 9.44
CA ASN A 77 -4.82 19.57 8.15
C ASN A 77 -4.06 20.89 8.24
N ILE A 78 -3.05 21.07 7.39
CA ILE A 78 -2.33 22.33 7.24
C ILE A 78 -2.91 23.04 6.03
N TYR A 79 -3.58 24.17 6.26
CA TYR A 79 -4.12 25.01 5.18
C TYR A 79 -3.04 26.00 4.77
N VAL A 80 -2.55 25.89 3.53
CA VAL A 80 -1.63 26.88 2.96
C VAL A 80 -2.49 27.96 2.29
N PRO A 81 -2.35 29.24 2.70
CA PRO A 81 -3.08 30.31 2.05
C PRO A 81 -2.59 30.46 0.60
N ASP A 82 -3.53 30.55 -0.33
CA ASP A 82 -3.24 30.89 -1.72
C ASP A 82 -2.74 32.34 -1.75
N ILE A 83 -1.42 32.51 -1.81
CA ILE A 83 -0.79 33.81 -2.08
C ILE A 83 -0.98 34.07 -3.57
N GLY A 84 -2.21 34.51 -3.90
CA GLY A 84 -2.57 34.96 -5.23
C GLY A 84 -1.51 35.95 -5.72
N ARG A 85 -0.88 35.60 -6.85
CA ARG A 85 -0.01 36.53 -7.57
C ARG A 85 -0.82 37.79 -7.89
N ALA A 86 -0.47 38.90 -7.24
CA ALA A 86 -0.81 40.24 -7.68
C ALA A 86 0.00 40.61 -8.93
#